data_AF-A0A1Y3X3S4-F1
#
_entry.id   AF-A0A1Y3X3S4-F1
#
_cell.length_a   1.000
_cell.length_b   1.000
_cell.length_c   1.000
_cell.angle_alpha   90.00
_cell.angle_beta   90.00
_cell.angle_gamma   90.00
#
_symmetry.space_group_name_H-M   'P 1'
#
loop_
_entity.id
_entity.type
_entity.pdbx_description
1 polymer ?
#
loop_
_entity_poly.entity_id
_entity_poly.type
_entity_poly.pdbx_seq_one_letter_code
_entity_poly.pdbx_strand_id
1 'polypeptide(L)'
;MKQKAFTILAMVVFLCMAACESKLDIVPKGMTTLNTVDDLETLLNQDPQITISNNEYEILCNNMYDYWEGLPEYLANPNSLIYALVTYDENVDRASLTTSSYVYEYLYRSINYMNVIISKAPEATGDDAKRRQIIAEAHILRAWYHFILVNTFAKQYDEATASELGGIPYVDNTDVSEEKTKRTIAEVYERILEDCSDEVLADLIQSHVDIPCRFGLDFGYGVRARVLFQMKRYDEALRYANLALGVNNRLEDRSSIKETGTWTLNETASNNYFLLWSNNSNLGDFYGLTISPDVAALIDPNDYIMKYYNYMGMPWGEPYQVLPDGSLQCQISDIRWNVWGIRTETMYYLAAECMIRQGNIQGGLAQVDRVRAMRIDNYTPFANQASGLTEKQAMKLLQDAKRVEFINTIENFCDRKRWNSEPEYAETITRDLGPEYGGTYSISPDSPLWVFPFPQNAVLYNPSLTQNY
;
A
#
# COMPACT_ATOMS: atom_id res chain seq x y z
N MET A 1 14.84 -42.52 -67.40
CA MET A 1 13.94 -41.57 -66.69
C MET A 1 13.88 -41.80 -65.18
N LYS A 2 13.91 -43.05 -64.67
CA LYS A 2 13.82 -43.33 -63.22
C LYS A 2 15.01 -42.82 -62.36
N GLN A 3 16.24 -42.86 -62.87
CA GLN A 3 17.41 -42.34 -62.12
C GLN A 3 17.41 -40.81 -61.97
N LYS A 4 17.03 -40.06 -63.02
CA LYS A 4 16.93 -38.58 -62.94
C LYS A 4 15.83 -38.12 -61.98
N ALA A 5 14.73 -38.88 -61.88
CA ALA A 5 13.67 -38.60 -60.92
C ALA A 5 14.12 -38.80 -59.46
N PHE A 6 14.96 -39.82 -59.20
CA PHE A 6 15.48 -40.10 -57.86
C PHE A 6 16.50 -39.05 -57.39
N THR A 7 17.34 -38.53 -58.30
CA THR A 7 18.31 -37.48 -57.98
C THR A 7 17.63 -36.13 -57.74
N ILE A 8 16.56 -35.82 -58.47
CA ILE A 8 15.77 -34.60 -58.26
C ILE A 8 14.98 -34.69 -56.94
N LEU A 9 14.41 -35.86 -56.62
CA LEU A 9 13.70 -36.07 -55.35
C LEU A 9 14.66 -35.98 -54.15
N ALA A 10 15.88 -36.53 -54.25
CA ALA A 10 16.90 -36.43 -53.21
C ALA A 10 17.40 -34.98 -53.02
N MET A 11 17.56 -34.20 -54.10
CA MET A 11 17.91 -32.77 -53.99
C MET A 11 16.78 -31.92 -53.38
N VAL A 12 15.52 -32.22 -53.69
CA VAL A 12 14.36 -31.53 -53.10
C VAL A 12 14.23 -31.84 -51.60
N VAL A 13 14.46 -33.10 -51.20
CA VAL A 13 14.45 -33.49 -49.77
C VAL A 13 15.62 -32.86 -48.99
N PHE A 14 16.79 -32.68 -49.61
CA PHE A 14 17.92 -31.99 -48.98
C PHE A 14 17.70 -30.47 -48.86
N LEU A 15 17.00 -29.85 -49.83
CA LEU A 15 16.58 -28.44 -49.80
C LEU A 15 15.49 -28.16 -48.76
N CYS A 16 14.65 -29.15 -48.43
CA CYS A 16 13.64 -29.02 -47.37
C CYS A 16 14.21 -29.15 -45.94
N MET A 17 15.43 -29.67 -45.75
CA MET A 17 16.06 -29.76 -44.42
C MET A 17 16.93 -28.53 -44.07
N ALA A 18 17.19 -27.63 -45.02
CA ALA A 18 17.98 -26.40 -44.80
C ALA A 18 17.13 -25.13 -44.59
N ALA A 19 15.80 -25.25 -44.59
CA ALA A 19 14.89 -24.12 -44.55
C ALA A 19 13.86 -24.28 -43.41
N CYS A 20 14.25 -23.96 -42.18
CA CYS A 20 13.39 -23.39 -41.12
C CYS A 20 14.07 -23.37 -39.72
N GLU A 21 15.27 -22.81 -39.58
CA GLU A 21 15.74 -22.39 -38.23
C GLU A 21 15.72 -20.86 -38.09
N SER A 22 16.23 -20.11 -39.08
CA SER A 22 16.41 -18.65 -38.95
C SER A 22 15.13 -17.79 -39.06
N LYS A 23 13.93 -18.38 -39.07
CA LYS A 23 12.64 -17.65 -39.18
C LYS A 23 11.71 -17.83 -37.98
N LEU A 24 12.08 -18.67 -37.01
CA LEU A 24 11.31 -18.85 -35.77
C LEU A 24 11.81 -17.96 -34.63
N ASP A 25 13.04 -17.45 -34.72
CA ASP A 25 13.64 -16.53 -33.73
C ASP A 25 13.56 -15.05 -34.14
N ILE A 26 12.53 -14.65 -34.89
CA ILE A 26 12.33 -13.23 -35.19
C ILE A 26 11.57 -12.62 -34.01
N VAL A 27 12.30 -12.03 -33.06
CA VAL A 27 11.71 -11.15 -32.06
C VAL A 27 11.08 -9.97 -32.80
N PRO A 28 9.75 -9.76 -32.72
CA PRO A 28 9.10 -8.66 -33.42
C PRO A 28 9.73 -7.32 -33.02
N LYS A 29 9.82 -6.38 -33.97
CA LYS A 29 10.40 -5.07 -33.72
C LYS A 29 9.64 -4.38 -32.57
N GLY A 30 10.34 -4.08 -31.48
CA GLY A 30 9.76 -3.48 -30.26
C GLY A 30 9.39 -4.50 -29.17
N MET A 31 9.61 -5.79 -29.39
CA MET A 31 9.53 -6.82 -28.35
C MET A 31 10.95 -7.22 -27.89
N THR A 32 11.06 -7.66 -26.65
CA THR A 32 12.30 -8.18 -26.08
C THR A 32 12.08 -9.62 -25.63
N THR A 33 13.10 -10.46 -25.77
CA THR A 33 13.11 -11.82 -25.19
C THR A 33 13.46 -11.81 -23.70
N LEU A 34 13.76 -10.63 -23.13
CA LEU A 34 14.21 -10.46 -21.75
C LEU A 34 15.53 -11.21 -21.47
N ASN A 35 16.49 -11.07 -22.39
CA ASN A 35 17.77 -11.79 -22.34
C ASN A 35 18.93 -10.94 -21.78
N THR A 36 18.74 -9.63 -21.63
CA THR A 36 19.73 -8.73 -21.03
C THR A 36 19.25 -8.15 -19.70
N VAL A 37 20.19 -7.73 -18.87
CA VAL A 37 19.89 -7.02 -17.61
C VAL A 37 19.09 -5.74 -17.88
N ASP A 38 19.40 -5.01 -18.95
CA ASP A 38 18.69 -3.80 -19.35
C ASP A 38 17.24 -4.07 -19.77
N ASP A 39 17.00 -5.17 -20.50
CA ASP A 39 15.65 -5.59 -20.84
C ASP A 39 14.81 -5.90 -19.60
N LEU A 40 15.39 -6.64 -18.64
CA LEU A 40 14.71 -7.03 -17.41
C LEU A 40 14.44 -5.84 -16.50
N GLU A 41 15.35 -4.86 -16.44
CA GLU A 41 15.13 -3.62 -15.69
C GLU A 41 13.85 -2.88 -16.11
N THR A 42 13.45 -2.97 -17.39
CA THR A 42 12.21 -2.31 -17.85
C THR A 42 10.95 -2.81 -17.14
N LEU A 43 10.98 -4.03 -16.57
CA LEU A 43 9.89 -4.58 -15.77
C LEU A 43 9.77 -3.93 -14.38
N LEU A 44 10.80 -3.23 -13.91
CA LEU A 44 10.75 -2.39 -12.69
C LEU A 44 10.16 -1.00 -12.99
N ASN A 45 10.31 -0.51 -14.23
CA ASN A 45 9.90 0.83 -14.62
C ASN A 45 8.40 0.92 -15.00
N GLN A 46 7.55 0.07 -14.42
CA GLN A 46 6.10 0.12 -14.63
C GLN A 46 5.52 1.34 -13.92
N ASP A 47 4.37 1.83 -14.40
CA ASP A 47 3.64 2.89 -13.71
C ASP A 47 3.18 2.38 -12.33
N PRO A 48 3.68 2.96 -11.21
CA PRO A 48 3.38 2.47 -9.88
C PRO A 48 2.02 3.01 -9.41
N GLN A 49 0.96 2.58 -10.09
CA GLN A 49 -0.41 3.02 -9.86
C GLN A 49 -1.33 1.84 -9.52
N ILE A 50 -1.98 1.89 -8.37
CA ILE A 50 -3.07 0.97 -8.00
C ILE A 50 -4.37 1.75 -7.94
N THR A 51 -5.20 1.61 -8.98
CA THR A 51 -6.55 2.19 -8.99
C THR A 51 -7.42 1.57 -7.91
N ILE A 52 -7.99 2.41 -7.07
CA ILE A 52 -9.05 2.04 -6.14
C ILE A 52 -10.37 2.53 -6.73
N SER A 53 -11.38 1.65 -6.81
CA SER A 53 -12.72 2.05 -7.25
C SER A 53 -13.51 2.72 -6.13
N ASN A 54 -13.38 2.24 -4.89
CA ASN A 54 -14.09 2.73 -3.71
C ASN A 54 -13.13 2.74 -2.51
N ASN A 55 -13.16 3.76 -1.64
CA ASN A 55 -12.26 3.91 -0.49
C ASN A 55 -12.54 2.95 0.69
N GLU A 56 -12.74 1.66 0.41
CA GLU A 56 -13.30 0.67 1.32
C GLU A 56 -12.56 0.56 2.66
N TYR A 57 -11.23 0.62 2.64
CA TYR A 57 -10.39 0.53 3.85
C TYR A 57 -10.61 1.69 4.81
N GLU A 58 -10.72 2.90 4.26
CA GLU A 58 -10.86 4.13 5.03
C GLU A 58 -12.33 4.35 5.44
N ILE A 59 -13.28 3.88 4.63
CA ILE A 59 -14.70 3.76 5.02
C ILE A 59 -14.78 2.82 6.23
N LEU A 60 -14.18 1.64 6.21
CA LEU A 60 -14.23 0.74 7.37
C LEU A 60 -13.64 1.38 8.65
N CYS A 61 -12.64 2.24 8.52
CA CYS A 61 -12.01 2.95 9.64
C CYS A 61 -12.77 4.21 10.12
N ASN A 62 -13.92 4.53 9.52
CA ASN A 62 -14.64 5.79 9.73
C ASN A 62 -13.81 7.05 9.44
N ASN A 63 -12.90 6.97 8.47
CA ASN A 63 -12.05 8.10 8.12
C ASN A 63 -12.61 8.93 6.98
N MET A 64 -13.34 8.28 6.07
CA MET A 64 -13.88 8.92 4.89
C MET A 64 -15.12 8.22 4.36
N TYR A 65 -15.74 8.88 3.40
CA TYR A 65 -16.77 8.35 2.53
C TYR A 65 -16.23 8.23 1.11
N ASP A 66 -17.03 7.64 0.22
CA ASP A 66 -16.71 7.58 -1.19
C ASP A 66 -16.74 8.97 -1.83
N TYR A 67 -16.07 9.11 -2.98
CA TYR A 67 -15.86 10.40 -3.65
C TYR A 67 -17.15 11.03 -4.18
N TRP A 68 -18.05 10.22 -4.73
CA TRP A 68 -19.14 10.71 -5.60
C TRP A 68 -20.56 10.34 -5.14
N GLU A 69 -20.69 9.32 -4.28
CA GLU A 69 -21.97 8.82 -3.75
C GLU A 69 -22.15 9.22 -2.28
N GLY A 70 -23.39 9.34 -1.80
CA GLY A 70 -23.73 9.71 -0.42
C GLY A 70 -24.56 8.66 0.31
N LEU A 71 -25.05 9.03 1.50
CA LEU A 71 -25.87 8.15 2.34
C LEU A 71 -27.11 7.59 1.64
N PRO A 72 -27.88 8.36 0.84
CA PRO A 72 -29.02 7.82 0.12
C PRO A 72 -28.65 6.67 -0.82
N GLU A 73 -27.54 6.78 -1.54
CA GLU A 73 -27.04 5.76 -2.45
C GLU A 73 -26.50 4.54 -1.69
N TYR A 74 -25.67 4.75 -0.66
CA TYR A 74 -25.09 3.67 0.14
C TYR A 74 -26.17 2.79 0.78
N LEU A 75 -27.25 3.41 1.23
CA LEU A 75 -28.33 2.75 1.97
C LEU A 75 -29.46 2.24 1.06
N ALA A 76 -29.43 2.56 -0.23
CA ALA A 76 -30.45 2.11 -1.18
C ALA A 76 -30.41 0.60 -1.46
N ASN A 77 -29.23 -0.02 -1.36
CA ASN A 77 -29.06 -1.45 -1.58
C ASN A 77 -28.41 -2.15 -0.37
N PRO A 78 -29.20 -2.79 0.51
CA PRO A 78 -28.67 -3.50 1.68
C PRO A 78 -27.83 -4.74 1.32
N ASN A 79 -27.85 -5.18 0.06
CA ASN A 79 -27.00 -6.26 -0.45
C ASN A 79 -25.88 -5.70 -1.33
N SER A 80 -25.05 -4.83 -0.75
CA SER A 80 -23.88 -4.24 -1.41
C SER A 80 -22.68 -4.15 -0.45
N LEU A 81 -21.46 -4.11 -1.00
CA LEU A 81 -20.24 -3.95 -0.20
C LEU A 81 -20.23 -2.60 0.53
N ILE A 82 -20.61 -1.53 -0.16
CA ILE A 82 -20.65 -0.18 0.41
C ILE A 82 -21.62 -0.10 1.59
N TYR A 83 -22.81 -0.72 1.48
CA TYR A 83 -23.74 -0.83 2.59
C TYR A 83 -23.09 -1.51 3.79
N ALA A 84 -22.52 -2.70 3.59
CA ALA A 84 -21.87 -3.46 4.66
C ALA A 84 -20.77 -2.68 5.39
N LEU A 85 -19.97 -1.89 4.67
CA LEU A 85 -18.88 -1.10 5.25
C LEU A 85 -19.38 0.18 5.95
N VAL A 86 -20.42 0.82 5.41
CA VAL A 86 -21.01 2.04 5.98
C VAL A 86 -21.87 1.75 7.21
N THR A 87 -22.59 0.63 7.23
CA THR A 87 -23.45 0.22 8.35
C THR A 87 -22.78 -0.79 9.29
N TYR A 88 -21.57 -1.25 8.95
CA TYR A 88 -20.88 -2.34 9.65
C TYR A 88 -21.70 -3.64 9.75
N ASP A 89 -22.49 -3.94 8.71
CA ASP A 89 -23.31 -5.15 8.68
C ASP A 89 -22.49 -6.40 8.33
N GLU A 90 -22.26 -7.23 9.34
CA GLU A 90 -21.53 -8.50 9.23
C GLU A 90 -22.34 -9.61 8.52
N ASN A 91 -23.65 -9.43 8.33
CA ASN A 91 -24.52 -10.44 7.70
C ASN A 91 -24.52 -10.38 6.17
N VAL A 92 -23.98 -9.31 5.58
CA VAL A 92 -23.86 -9.20 4.13
C VAL A 92 -22.82 -10.20 3.62
N ASP A 93 -23.20 -11.03 2.65
CA ASP A 93 -22.28 -11.97 2.01
C ASP A 93 -21.31 -11.24 1.05
N ARG A 94 -20.29 -10.62 1.64
CA ARG A 94 -19.27 -9.85 0.92
C ARG A 94 -18.47 -10.72 -0.06
N ALA A 95 -18.28 -12.02 0.21
CA ALA A 95 -17.61 -12.92 -0.72
C ALA A 95 -18.46 -13.10 -1.99
N SER A 96 -19.78 -13.22 -1.85
CA SER A 96 -20.66 -13.32 -3.01
C SER A 96 -20.67 -12.05 -3.88
N LEU A 97 -20.44 -10.89 -3.24
CA LEU A 97 -20.46 -9.57 -3.88
C LEU A 97 -19.10 -9.15 -4.45
N THR A 98 -18.02 -9.84 -4.10
CA THR A 98 -16.66 -9.53 -4.56
C THR A 98 -16.26 -10.47 -5.69
N THR A 99 -16.82 -10.26 -6.89
CA THR A 99 -16.52 -11.12 -8.05
C THR A 99 -15.06 -10.99 -8.52
N SER A 100 -14.51 -9.78 -8.50
CA SER A 100 -13.12 -9.46 -8.82
C SER A 100 -12.55 -8.42 -7.84
N SER A 101 -11.23 -8.23 -7.84
CA SER A 101 -10.58 -7.18 -7.05
C SER A 101 -9.37 -6.64 -7.84
N TYR A 102 -9.43 -5.35 -8.19
CA TYR A 102 -8.32 -4.70 -8.89
C TYR A 102 -7.03 -4.73 -8.08
N VAL A 103 -7.12 -4.52 -6.76
CA VAL A 103 -5.97 -4.56 -5.86
C VAL A 103 -5.32 -5.96 -5.88
N TYR A 104 -6.12 -7.02 -5.75
CA TYR A 104 -5.62 -8.40 -5.82
C TYR A 104 -4.92 -8.68 -7.16
N GLU A 105 -5.59 -8.35 -8.27
CA GLU A 105 -5.10 -8.62 -9.63
C GLU A 105 -3.83 -7.81 -9.95
N TYR A 106 -3.80 -6.53 -9.57
CA TYR A 106 -2.63 -5.68 -9.76
C TYR A 106 -1.43 -6.23 -9.00
N LEU A 107 -1.58 -6.54 -7.70
CA LEU A 107 -0.48 -6.97 -6.85
C LEU A 107 0.12 -8.28 -7.35
N TYR A 108 -0.69 -9.29 -7.67
CA TYR A 108 -0.16 -10.56 -8.20
C TYR A 108 0.42 -10.43 -9.61
N ARG A 109 -0.10 -9.53 -10.45
CA ARG A 109 0.53 -9.22 -11.75
C ARG A 109 1.92 -8.58 -11.56
N SER A 110 2.03 -7.62 -10.65
CA SER A 110 3.32 -6.98 -10.35
C SER A 110 4.31 -7.96 -9.73
N ILE A 111 3.85 -8.85 -8.84
CA ILE A 111 4.65 -9.97 -8.32
C ILE A 111 5.16 -10.87 -9.46
N ASN A 112 4.36 -11.15 -10.48
CA ASN A 112 4.80 -11.95 -11.62
C ASN A 112 5.99 -11.30 -12.36
N TYR A 113 5.96 -9.97 -12.55
CA TYR A 113 7.10 -9.24 -13.12
C TYR A 113 8.36 -9.38 -12.25
N MET A 114 8.22 -9.30 -10.92
CA MET A 114 9.34 -9.50 -10.01
C MET A 114 9.90 -10.92 -10.12
N ASN A 115 9.04 -11.93 -10.20
CA ASN A 115 9.45 -13.32 -10.37
C ASN A 115 10.17 -13.56 -11.71
N VAL A 116 9.78 -12.86 -12.78
CA VAL A 116 10.49 -12.90 -14.07
C VAL A 116 11.90 -12.32 -13.93
N ILE A 117 12.07 -11.18 -13.24
CA ILE A 117 13.38 -10.60 -12.98
C ILE A 117 14.24 -11.56 -12.16
N ILE A 118 13.73 -12.02 -11.01
CA ILE A 118 14.47 -12.89 -10.07
C ILE A 118 14.90 -14.20 -10.74
N SER A 119 14.06 -14.78 -11.59
CA SER A 119 14.37 -16.04 -12.28
C SER A 119 15.32 -15.88 -13.47
N LYS A 120 15.23 -14.79 -14.24
CA LYS A 120 15.99 -14.62 -15.48
C LYS A 120 17.28 -13.82 -15.33
N ALA A 121 17.31 -12.83 -14.45
CA ALA A 121 18.47 -11.94 -14.27
C ALA A 121 19.77 -12.68 -13.97
N PRO A 122 19.81 -13.79 -13.19
CA PRO A 122 21.05 -14.51 -12.92
C PRO A 122 21.78 -14.97 -14.20
N GLU A 123 21.05 -15.33 -15.25
CA GLU A 123 21.60 -15.82 -16.52
C GLU A 123 21.63 -14.75 -17.63
N ALA A 124 21.05 -13.58 -17.39
CA ALA A 124 20.97 -12.50 -18.37
C ALA A 124 22.35 -11.88 -18.66
N THR A 125 22.55 -11.46 -19.91
CA THR A 125 23.77 -10.74 -20.31
C THR A 125 23.72 -9.29 -19.84
N GLY A 126 24.75 -8.80 -19.15
CA GLY A 126 24.84 -7.40 -18.73
C GLY A 126 25.78 -7.19 -17.55
N ASP A 127 25.80 -5.97 -17.03
CA ASP A 127 26.61 -5.57 -15.89
C ASP A 127 26.22 -6.31 -14.60
N ASP A 128 27.21 -6.83 -13.86
CA ASP A 128 26.98 -7.65 -12.67
C ASP A 128 26.48 -6.83 -11.48
N ALA A 129 26.89 -5.56 -11.35
CA ALA A 129 26.40 -4.71 -10.26
C ALA A 129 24.93 -4.36 -10.48
N LYS A 130 24.57 -3.95 -11.69
CA LYS A 130 23.18 -3.71 -12.10
C LYS A 130 22.32 -4.98 -11.98
N ARG A 131 22.86 -6.15 -12.31
CA ARG A 131 22.17 -7.43 -12.15
C ARG A 131 21.78 -7.69 -10.70
N ARG A 132 22.73 -7.56 -9.76
CA ARG A 132 22.44 -7.71 -8.33
C ARG A 132 21.43 -6.68 -7.85
N GLN A 133 21.57 -5.44 -8.29
CA GLN A 133 20.66 -4.35 -7.96
C GLN A 133 19.21 -4.65 -8.40
N ILE A 134 18.97 -5.02 -9.66
CA ILE A 134 17.59 -5.28 -10.14
C ILE A 134 16.98 -6.53 -9.50
N ILE A 135 17.79 -7.53 -9.15
CA ILE A 135 17.34 -8.70 -8.39
C ILE A 135 16.91 -8.26 -6.99
N ALA A 136 17.71 -7.45 -6.31
CA ALA A 136 17.40 -6.94 -4.98
C ALA A 136 16.14 -6.07 -4.97
N GLU A 137 16.00 -5.16 -5.94
CA GLU A 137 14.79 -4.35 -6.10
C GLU A 137 13.55 -5.22 -6.35
N ALA A 138 13.67 -6.27 -7.18
CA ALA A 138 12.57 -7.19 -7.43
C ALA A 138 12.14 -7.96 -6.17
N HIS A 139 13.09 -8.40 -5.34
CA HIS A 139 12.80 -9.03 -4.05
C HIS A 139 12.05 -8.07 -3.12
N ILE A 140 12.52 -6.82 -2.97
CA ILE A 140 11.87 -5.84 -2.08
C ILE A 140 10.44 -5.49 -2.53
N LEU A 141 10.21 -5.31 -3.84
CA LEU A 141 8.85 -5.11 -4.35
C LEU A 141 7.97 -6.32 -4.15
N ARG A 142 8.50 -7.55 -4.35
CA ARG A 142 7.76 -8.78 -4.08
C ARG A 142 7.37 -8.90 -2.60
N ALA A 143 8.27 -8.56 -1.68
CA ALA A 143 7.98 -8.47 -0.25
C ALA A 143 6.86 -7.46 0.02
N TRP A 144 6.95 -6.25 -0.53
CA TRP A 144 5.98 -5.18 -0.31
C TRP A 144 4.59 -5.53 -0.83
N TYR A 145 4.49 -6.10 -2.04
CA TYR A 145 3.20 -6.47 -2.62
C TYR A 145 2.52 -7.62 -1.85
N HIS A 146 3.28 -8.64 -1.42
CA HIS A 146 2.74 -9.68 -0.53
C HIS A 146 2.36 -9.13 0.85
N PHE A 147 3.11 -8.14 1.36
CA PHE A 147 2.78 -7.46 2.62
C PHE A 147 1.44 -6.72 2.52
N ILE A 148 1.16 -6.00 1.43
CA ILE A 148 -0.15 -5.38 1.21
C ILE A 148 -1.24 -6.46 1.15
N LEU A 149 -1.04 -7.51 0.35
CA LEU A 149 -2.00 -8.62 0.19
C LEU A 149 -2.35 -9.27 1.54
N VAL A 150 -1.38 -9.64 2.37
CA VAL A 150 -1.64 -10.33 3.64
C VAL A 150 -2.36 -9.43 4.64
N ASN A 151 -2.04 -8.13 4.68
CA ASN A 151 -2.74 -7.19 5.56
C ASN A 151 -4.18 -6.91 5.11
N THR A 152 -4.47 -7.00 3.80
CA THR A 152 -5.84 -6.86 3.27
C THR A 152 -6.68 -8.12 3.50
N PHE A 153 -6.18 -9.29 3.12
CA PHE A 153 -6.99 -10.51 2.97
C PHE A 153 -6.83 -11.55 4.08
N ALA A 154 -5.95 -11.34 5.06
CA ALA A 154 -5.79 -12.24 6.21
C ALA A 154 -6.08 -11.53 7.53
N LYS A 155 -6.17 -12.27 8.64
CA LYS A 155 -6.25 -11.66 9.98
C LYS A 155 -4.95 -10.93 10.33
N GLN A 156 -5.01 -10.04 11.31
CA GLN A 156 -3.81 -9.38 11.85
C GLN A 156 -2.77 -10.43 12.26
N TYR A 157 -1.49 -10.18 12.01
CA TYR A 157 -0.44 -11.04 12.54
C TYR A 157 -0.49 -11.04 14.07
N ASP A 158 -0.60 -12.23 14.64
CA ASP A 158 -0.45 -12.48 16.06
C ASP A 158 0.36 -13.76 16.25
N GLU A 159 1.48 -13.68 16.97
CA GLU A 159 2.42 -14.80 17.12
C GLU A 159 1.74 -16.08 17.65
N ALA A 160 0.72 -15.94 18.50
CA ALA A 160 0.02 -17.07 19.08
C ALA A 160 -0.88 -17.83 18.09
N THR A 161 -1.28 -17.20 16.98
CA THR A 161 -2.26 -17.78 16.04
C THR A 161 -1.77 -17.81 14.58
N ALA A 162 -0.67 -17.12 14.26
CA ALA A 162 -0.18 -16.94 12.90
C ALA A 162 0.17 -18.26 12.18
N SER A 163 0.59 -19.29 12.92
CA SER A 163 0.89 -20.62 12.36
C SER A 163 -0.35 -21.48 12.09
N GLU A 164 -1.51 -21.07 12.59
CA GLU A 164 -2.77 -21.81 12.47
C GLU A 164 -3.72 -21.16 11.45
N LEU A 165 -3.72 -19.82 11.41
CA LEU A 165 -4.61 -19.04 10.56
C LEU A 165 -4.09 -18.94 9.12
N GLY A 166 -5.03 -19.04 8.18
CA GLY A 166 -4.76 -18.87 6.76
C GLY A 166 -4.35 -17.44 6.42
N GLY A 167 -3.27 -17.32 5.64
CA GLY A 167 -2.79 -16.09 5.04
C GLY A 167 -3.18 -16.02 3.57
N ILE A 168 -2.20 -15.82 2.70
CA ILE A 168 -2.34 -15.73 1.25
C ILE A 168 -1.44 -16.77 0.58
N PRO A 169 -1.62 -17.04 -0.72
CA PRO A 169 -0.56 -17.64 -1.52
C PRO A 169 0.67 -16.73 -1.57
N TYR A 170 1.86 -17.27 -1.29
CA TYR A 170 3.12 -16.57 -1.56
C TYR A 170 3.66 -17.05 -2.90
N VAL A 171 3.56 -16.22 -3.95
CA VAL A 171 3.90 -16.58 -5.32
C VAL A 171 5.31 -16.08 -5.62
N ASP A 172 6.28 -17.00 -5.61
CA ASP A 172 7.72 -16.70 -5.68
C ASP A 172 8.40 -17.19 -6.97
N ASN A 173 7.62 -17.69 -7.94
CA ASN A 173 8.11 -18.23 -9.19
C ASN A 173 7.14 -17.93 -10.36
N THR A 174 7.56 -18.28 -11.58
CA THR A 174 6.80 -18.04 -12.83
C THR A 174 6.10 -19.29 -13.37
N ASP A 175 6.12 -20.41 -12.64
CA ASP A 175 5.48 -21.65 -13.08
C ASP A 175 3.95 -21.52 -12.94
N VAL A 176 3.28 -21.40 -14.08
CA VAL A 176 1.80 -21.29 -14.16
C VAL A 176 1.08 -22.62 -13.98
N SER A 177 1.81 -23.74 -14.02
CA SER A 177 1.25 -25.09 -13.86
C SER A 177 1.22 -25.54 -12.40
N GLU A 178 2.03 -24.92 -11.55
CA GLU A 178 2.05 -25.16 -10.12
C GLU A 178 0.82 -24.56 -9.44
N GLU A 179 0.17 -25.33 -8.56
CA GLU A 179 -0.87 -24.82 -7.68
C GLU A 179 -0.27 -23.83 -6.68
N LYS A 180 -0.73 -22.58 -6.70
CA LYS A 180 -0.28 -21.54 -5.77
C LYS A 180 -0.98 -21.69 -4.42
N THR A 181 -0.48 -22.61 -3.60
CA THR A 181 -1.09 -23.00 -2.33
C THR A 181 -1.20 -21.82 -1.36
N LYS A 182 -2.38 -21.64 -0.75
CA LYS A 182 -2.55 -20.72 0.38
C LYS A 182 -1.67 -21.14 1.56
N ARG A 183 -0.84 -20.22 2.04
CA ARG A 183 0.04 -20.42 3.21
C ARG A 183 -0.58 -19.88 4.48
N THR A 184 -0.04 -20.27 5.63
CA THR A 184 -0.36 -19.65 6.93
C THR A 184 0.15 -18.21 6.99
N ILE A 185 -0.39 -17.40 7.90
CA ILE A 185 0.10 -16.03 8.11
C ILE A 185 1.60 -16.05 8.48
N ALA A 186 2.03 -16.98 9.34
CA ALA A 186 3.42 -17.09 9.76
C ALA A 186 4.37 -17.35 8.57
N GLU A 187 4.04 -18.33 7.72
CA GLU A 187 4.85 -18.66 6.53
C GLU A 187 4.91 -17.50 5.53
N VAL A 188 3.81 -16.76 5.36
CA VAL A 188 3.80 -15.57 4.49
C VAL A 188 4.78 -14.52 5.02
N TYR A 189 4.72 -14.19 6.31
CA TYR A 189 5.62 -13.19 6.90
C TYR A 189 7.08 -13.64 6.91
N GLU A 190 7.36 -14.92 7.09
CA GLU A 190 8.71 -15.49 6.96
C GLU A 190 9.28 -15.25 5.56
N ARG A 191 8.52 -15.57 4.51
CA ARG A 191 8.93 -15.32 3.12
C ARG A 191 9.11 -13.84 2.80
N ILE A 192 8.24 -12.98 3.33
CA ILE A 192 8.41 -11.52 3.20
C ILE A 192 9.76 -11.09 3.83
N LEU A 193 10.09 -11.60 5.02
CA LEU A 193 11.36 -11.28 5.71
C LEU A 193 12.61 -11.81 4.97
N GLU A 194 12.50 -12.93 4.24
CA GLU A 194 13.55 -13.42 3.34
C GLU A 194 13.77 -12.46 2.17
N ASP A 195 12.69 -12.02 1.51
CA ASP A 195 12.73 -11.09 0.37
C ASP A 195 13.16 -9.66 0.76
N CYS A 196 13.15 -9.31 2.05
CA CYS A 196 13.73 -8.08 2.57
C CYS A 196 14.85 -8.32 3.58
N SER A 197 15.62 -9.40 3.42
CA SER A 197 16.78 -9.73 4.26
C SER A 197 17.90 -8.70 4.17
N ASP A 198 18.80 -8.66 5.17
CA ASP A 198 19.94 -7.74 5.18
C ASP A 198 20.87 -7.97 3.96
N GLU A 199 20.95 -9.21 3.47
CA GLU A 199 21.67 -9.58 2.26
C GLU A 199 21.08 -8.94 1.01
N VAL A 200 19.74 -8.99 0.85
CA VAL A 200 19.05 -8.32 -0.26
C VAL A 200 19.23 -6.81 -0.17
N LEU A 201 19.11 -6.24 1.03
CA LEU A 201 19.25 -4.79 1.26
C LEU A 201 20.66 -4.29 0.91
N ALA A 202 21.70 -5.10 1.09
CA ALA A 202 23.09 -4.74 0.78
C ALA A 202 23.34 -4.53 -0.73
N ASP A 203 22.51 -5.12 -1.61
CA ASP A 203 22.64 -5.00 -3.06
C ASP A 203 21.78 -3.86 -3.66
N LEU A 204 20.98 -3.15 -2.86
CA LEU A 204 20.22 -1.97 -3.31
C LEU A 204 21.13 -0.75 -3.56
N ILE A 205 20.57 0.28 -4.21
CA ILE A 205 21.18 1.62 -4.21
C ILE A 205 21.24 2.14 -2.77
N GLN A 206 22.45 2.38 -2.25
CA GLN A 206 22.70 2.74 -0.85
C GLN A 206 22.35 4.21 -0.50
N SER A 207 21.55 4.86 -1.32
CA SER A 207 21.07 6.24 -1.17
C SER A 207 19.61 6.33 -1.62
N HIS A 208 18.93 7.42 -1.30
CA HIS A 208 17.63 7.72 -1.88
C HIS A 208 17.69 7.78 -3.42
N VAL A 209 16.57 7.47 -4.07
CA VAL A 209 16.39 7.51 -5.53
C VAL A 209 15.16 8.36 -5.86
N ASP A 210 15.38 9.51 -6.53
CA ASP A 210 14.32 10.44 -6.93
C ASP A 210 13.66 10.04 -8.28
N ILE A 211 13.28 8.77 -8.43
CA ILE A 211 12.60 8.24 -9.63
C ILE A 211 11.31 7.56 -9.18
N PRO A 212 10.10 7.97 -9.65
CA PRO A 212 8.84 7.51 -9.08
C PRO A 212 8.65 5.98 -9.03
N CYS A 213 9.14 5.26 -10.05
CA CYS A 213 9.05 3.80 -10.17
C CYS A 213 10.27 3.04 -9.64
N ARG A 214 11.25 3.74 -9.03
CA ARG A 214 12.46 3.13 -8.46
C ARG A 214 12.66 3.61 -7.03
N PHE A 215 13.56 2.97 -6.31
CA PHE A 215 13.79 3.27 -4.91
C PHE A 215 15.21 2.92 -4.48
N GLY A 216 15.58 3.47 -3.33
CA GLY A 216 16.85 3.21 -2.68
C GLY A 216 16.70 2.32 -1.45
N LEU A 217 17.79 2.30 -0.68
CA LEU A 217 17.88 1.58 0.60
C LEU A 217 16.88 2.09 1.66
N ASP A 218 16.43 3.35 1.56
CA ASP A 218 15.38 3.91 2.41
C ASP A 218 14.07 3.13 2.28
N PHE A 219 13.64 2.80 1.07
CA PHE A 219 12.46 1.96 0.86
C PHE A 219 12.68 0.54 1.36
N GLY A 220 13.83 -0.06 1.07
CA GLY A 220 14.16 -1.42 1.54
C GLY A 220 14.10 -1.54 3.07
N TYR A 221 14.73 -0.61 3.78
CA TYR A 221 14.62 -0.53 5.24
C TYR A 221 13.19 -0.22 5.69
N GLY A 222 12.47 0.65 4.98
CA GLY A 222 11.07 0.96 5.25
C GLY A 222 10.15 -0.25 5.18
N VAL A 223 10.30 -1.09 4.15
CA VAL A 223 9.54 -2.34 3.99
C VAL A 223 9.82 -3.27 5.16
N ARG A 224 11.10 -3.53 5.47
CA ARG A 224 11.46 -4.41 6.60
C ARG A 224 10.95 -3.87 7.94
N ALA A 225 11.04 -2.57 8.17
CA ALA A 225 10.50 -1.92 9.36
C ALA A 225 8.99 -2.12 9.48
N ARG A 226 8.23 -1.94 8.38
CA ARG A 226 6.78 -2.12 8.34
C ARG A 226 6.34 -3.56 8.61
N VAL A 227 7.07 -4.53 8.07
CA VAL A 227 6.81 -5.96 8.28
C VAL A 227 7.00 -6.31 9.75
N LEU A 228 8.16 -5.97 10.32
CA LEU A 228 8.45 -6.21 11.73
C LEU A 228 7.47 -5.48 12.65
N PHE A 229 7.06 -4.27 12.28
CA PHE A 229 6.08 -3.49 13.03
C PHE A 229 4.69 -4.14 13.06
N GLN A 230 4.22 -4.68 11.92
CA GLN A 230 2.97 -5.44 11.89
C GLN A 230 3.05 -6.77 12.63
N MET A 231 4.25 -7.35 12.75
CA MET A 231 4.53 -8.50 13.62
C MET A 231 4.65 -8.13 15.10
N LYS A 232 4.44 -6.87 15.49
CA LYS A 232 4.62 -6.36 16.87
C LYS A 232 6.06 -6.49 17.40
N ARG A 233 7.07 -6.64 16.51
CA ARG A 233 8.50 -6.69 16.84
C ARG A 233 9.09 -5.28 16.92
N TYR A 234 8.61 -4.49 17.88
CA TYR A 234 8.85 -3.04 17.94
C TYR A 234 10.32 -2.64 18.04
N ASP A 235 11.15 -3.38 18.77
CA ASP A 235 12.58 -3.09 18.90
C ASP A 235 13.32 -3.18 17.55
N GLU A 236 13.02 -4.23 16.79
CA GLU A 236 13.61 -4.46 15.48
C GLU A 236 13.04 -3.50 14.44
N ALA A 237 11.72 -3.24 14.50
CA ALA A 237 11.08 -2.27 13.63
C ALA A 237 11.66 -0.86 13.82
N LEU A 238 11.91 -0.44 15.06
CA LEU A 238 12.55 0.84 15.39
C LEU A 238 13.97 0.93 14.81
N ARG A 239 14.75 -0.15 14.87
CA ARG A 239 16.09 -0.20 14.26
C ARG A 239 16.00 0.11 12.77
N TYR A 240 15.15 -0.58 12.02
CA TYR A 240 15.04 -0.38 10.57
C TYR A 240 14.40 0.95 10.19
N ALA A 241 13.45 1.47 10.97
CA ALA A 241 12.92 2.81 10.74
C ALA A 241 13.99 3.89 10.92
N ASN A 242 14.85 3.77 11.92
CA ASN A 242 15.97 4.70 12.11
C ASN A 242 17.01 4.57 10.99
N LEU A 243 17.26 3.36 10.47
CA LEU A 243 18.14 3.16 9.32
C LEU A 243 17.56 3.81 8.05
N ALA A 244 16.25 3.66 7.80
CA ALA A 244 15.57 4.31 6.68
C ALA A 244 15.64 5.85 6.77
N LEU A 245 15.35 6.41 7.95
CA LEU A 245 15.51 7.84 8.24
C LEU A 245 16.96 8.30 8.10
N GLY A 246 17.94 7.42 8.38
CA GLY A 246 19.36 7.70 8.15
C GLY A 246 19.72 7.86 6.68
N VAL A 247 18.97 7.22 5.77
CA VAL A 247 19.14 7.35 4.32
C VAL A 247 18.35 8.55 3.78
N ASN A 248 17.10 8.71 4.21
CA ASN A 248 16.24 9.84 3.82
C ASN A 248 15.30 10.25 4.96
N ASN A 249 15.48 11.46 5.48
CA ASN A 249 14.67 12.05 6.56
C ASN A 249 13.89 13.30 6.13
N ARG A 250 13.78 13.54 4.83
CA ARG A 250 13.12 14.73 4.28
C ARG A 250 11.60 14.62 4.42
N LEU A 251 11.02 15.56 5.14
CA LEU A 251 9.57 15.70 5.26
C LEU A 251 9.03 16.60 4.16
N GLU A 252 7.80 16.35 3.71
CA GLU A 252 7.06 17.36 2.96
C GLU A 252 6.94 18.63 3.81
N ASP A 253 7.19 19.80 3.26
CA ASP A 253 7.03 21.09 3.96
C ASP A 253 5.83 21.87 3.39
N ARG A 254 4.73 21.89 4.14
CA ARG A 254 3.51 22.63 3.76
C ARG A 254 3.58 24.11 4.13
N SER A 255 4.65 24.57 4.77
CA SER A 255 4.79 25.98 5.11
C SER A 255 4.88 26.89 3.89
N SER A 256 5.36 26.35 2.76
CA SER A 256 5.38 27.00 1.44
C SER A 256 4.02 27.50 0.98
N ILE A 257 2.91 26.87 1.42
CA ILE A 257 1.54 27.28 1.08
C ILE A 257 1.24 28.72 1.53
N LYS A 258 1.88 29.20 2.60
CA LYS A 258 1.77 30.62 3.04
C LYS A 258 2.11 31.61 1.93
N GLU A 259 3.08 31.25 1.10
CA GLU A 259 3.58 32.11 0.02
C GLU A 259 2.92 31.79 -1.32
N THR A 260 2.72 30.50 -1.62
CA THR A 260 2.20 30.06 -2.92
C THR A 260 0.68 30.13 -3.03
N GLY A 261 -0.04 30.02 -1.91
CA GLY A 261 -1.50 29.85 -1.87
C GLY A 261 -1.98 28.50 -2.40
N THR A 262 -1.07 27.60 -2.78
CA THR A 262 -1.38 26.31 -3.41
C THR A 262 -0.63 25.18 -2.71
N TRP A 263 -1.28 24.02 -2.61
CA TRP A 263 -0.62 22.78 -2.20
C TRP A 263 -0.41 21.91 -3.44
N THR A 264 0.84 21.54 -3.70
CA THR A 264 1.21 20.69 -4.83
C THR A 264 2.16 19.61 -4.33
N LEU A 265 1.87 18.36 -4.69
CA LEU A 265 2.73 17.22 -4.38
C LEU A 265 2.95 16.43 -5.67
N ASN A 266 4.18 16.40 -6.15
CA ASN A 266 4.55 15.73 -7.39
C ASN A 266 4.99 14.29 -7.15
N GLU A 267 5.04 13.49 -8.22
CA GLU A 267 5.47 12.08 -8.16
C GLU A 267 6.90 11.91 -7.63
N THR A 268 7.75 12.91 -7.86
CA THR A 268 9.14 13.00 -7.40
C THR A 268 9.29 13.70 -6.04
N ALA A 269 8.22 13.81 -5.25
CA ALA A 269 8.29 14.42 -3.94
C ALA A 269 9.36 13.72 -3.08
N SER A 270 10.29 14.50 -2.56
CA SER A 270 11.53 13.97 -1.97
C SER A 270 11.33 13.18 -0.66
N ASN A 271 10.12 13.22 -0.09
CA ASN A 271 9.71 12.44 1.07
C ASN A 271 9.18 11.04 0.70
N ASN A 272 8.87 10.76 -0.57
CA ASN A 272 8.55 9.42 -1.03
C ASN A 272 9.80 8.54 -0.96
N TYR A 273 9.71 7.37 -0.34
CA TYR A 273 10.75 6.33 -0.50
C TYR A 273 10.48 5.49 -1.74
N PHE A 274 9.19 5.23 -2.00
CA PHE A 274 8.67 4.65 -3.23
C PHE A 274 7.22 5.10 -3.37
N LEU A 275 6.86 5.70 -4.50
CA LEU A 275 5.49 6.13 -4.78
C LEU A 275 4.68 4.93 -5.26
N LEU A 276 3.52 4.69 -4.65
CA LEU A 276 2.50 3.81 -5.20
C LEU A 276 1.16 4.50 -5.03
N TRP A 277 0.75 5.21 -6.08
CA TRP A 277 -0.36 6.16 -6.06
C TRP A 277 -1.66 5.50 -6.53
N SER A 278 -2.78 6.19 -6.35
CA SER A 278 -4.09 5.78 -6.88
C SER A 278 -4.62 6.84 -7.82
N ASN A 279 -5.33 6.42 -8.86
CA ASN A 279 -5.94 7.33 -9.82
C ASN A 279 -7.38 7.66 -9.41
N ASN A 280 -7.67 8.93 -9.15
CA ASN A 280 -9.06 9.42 -9.15
C ASN A 280 -9.39 10.10 -10.49
N SER A 281 -9.20 9.34 -11.57
CA SER A 281 -9.40 9.81 -12.95
C SER A 281 -8.59 11.10 -13.26
N ASN A 282 -9.10 11.96 -14.15
CA ASN A 282 -8.44 13.20 -14.56
C ASN A 282 -8.53 14.34 -13.53
N LEU A 283 -9.06 14.09 -12.33
CA LEU A 283 -9.33 15.12 -11.32
C LEU A 283 -8.23 15.22 -10.26
N GLY A 284 -7.31 14.25 -10.22
CA GLY A 284 -6.23 14.18 -9.22
C GLY A 284 -6.66 13.51 -7.93
N ASP A 285 -5.69 12.93 -7.22
CA ASP A 285 -5.89 11.88 -6.22
C ASP A 285 -6.79 12.30 -5.03
N PHE A 286 -6.76 13.59 -4.69
CA PHE A 286 -7.45 14.15 -3.52
C PHE A 286 -8.75 14.86 -3.89
N TYR A 287 -8.97 15.23 -5.15
CA TYR A 287 -10.17 15.98 -5.52
C TYR A 287 -11.43 15.13 -5.28
N GLY A 288 -12.43 15.70 -4.61
CA GLY A 288 -13.67 15.00 -4.27
C GLY A 288 -13.55 14.02 -3.08
N LEU A 289 -12.36 13.81 -2.52
CA LEU A 289 -12.19 12.94 -1.36
C LEU A 289 -12.92 13.54 -0.15
N THR A 290 -13.77 12.75 0.52
CA THR A 290 -14.61 13.27 1.61
C THR A 290 -14.29 12.63 2.94
N ILE A 291 -13.72 13.39 3.87
CA ILE A 291 -13.42 12.93 5.23
C ILE A 291 -14.66 12.98 6.13
N SER A 292 -14.72 12.06 7.10
CA SER A 292 -15.78 12.01 8.10
C SER A 292 -15.69 13.18 9.09
N PRO A 293 -16.78 13.49 9.83
CA PRO A 293 -16.75 14.53 10.86
C PRO A 293 -15.69 14.27 11.93
N ASP A 294 -15.45 12.99 12.27
CA ASP A 294 -14.44 12.59 13.25
C ASP A 294 -13.03 12.99 12.81
N VAL A 295 -12.70 12.80 11.54
CA VAL A 295 -11.38 13.16 11.01
C VAL A 295 -11.29 14.67 10.81
N ALA A 296 -12.35 15.31 10.30
CA ALA A 296 -12.42 16.76 10.15
C ALA A 296 -12.16 17.49 11.48
N ALA A 297 -12.72 16.98 12.59
CA ALA A 297 -12.53 17.54 13.92
C ALA A 297 -11.09 17.42 14.46
N LEU A 298 -10.27 16.52 13.90
CA LEU A 298 -8.87 16.34 14.27
C LEU A 298 -7.91 17.26 13.50
N ILE A 299 -8.34 17.88 12.41
CA ILE A 299 -7.50 18.79 11.64
C ILE A 299 -7.27 20.06 12.47
N ASP A 300 -6.00 20.40 12.69
CA ASP A 300 -5.64 21.60 13.45
C ASP A 300 -6.12 22.85 12.69
N PRO A 301 -6.79 23.82 13.35
CA PRO A 301 -7.20 25.06 12.70
C PRO A 301 -6.06 25.91 12.12
N ASN A 302 -4.82 25.68 12.55
CA ASN A 302 -3.62 26.29 11.98
C ASN A 302 -2.90 25.39 10.96
N ASP A 303 -3.49 24.27 10.53
CA ASP A 303 -2.96 23.50 9.41
C ASP A 303 -2.75 24.41 8.19
N TYR A 304 -1.59 24.27 7.55
CA TYR A 304 -1.18 25.13 6.45
C TYR A 304 -2.13 25.08 5.26
N ILE A 305 -2.67 23.89 4.94
CA ILE A 305 -3.64 23.73 3.88
C ILE A 305 -4.91 24.49 4.28
N MET A 306 -5.46 24.21 5.46
CA MET A 306 -6.68 24.85 5.95
C MET A 306 -6.61 26.38 5.99
N LYS A 307 -5.47 26.93 6.40
CA LYS A 307 -5.31 28.35 6.67
C LYS A 307 -4.93 29.19 5.45
N TYR A 308 -4.17 28.62 4.51
CA TYR A 308 -3.51 29.40 3.46
C TYR A 308 -3.85 28.99 2.02
N TYR A 309 -4.47 27.84 1.79
CA TYR A 309 -4.90 27.46 0.44
C TYR A 309 -5.96 28.42 -0.12
N ASN A 310 -5.76 28.93 -1.34
CA ASN A 310 -6.66 29.94 -1.94
C ASN A 310 -6.88 29.80 -3.46
N TYR A 311 -6.44 28.70 -4.09
CA TYR A 311 -6.46 28.55 -5.55
C TYR A 311 -7.86 28.27 -6.13
N MET A 312 -8.69 27.48 -5.44
CA MET A 312 -10.02 27.07 -5.94
C MET A 312 -11.13 27.09 -4.87
N GLY A 313 -11.01 27.96 -3.86
CA GLY A 313 -11.92 28.02 -2.72
C GLY A 313 -11.35 27.33 -1.49
N MET A 314 -12.22 26.87 -0.57
CA MET A 314 -11.77 26.16 0.63
C MET A 314 -11.16 24.80 0.25
N PRO A 315 -9.98 24.45 0.80
CA PRO A 315 -9.31 23.19 0.49
C PRO A 315 -10.15 21.97 0.91
N TRP A 316 -10.88 22.12 2.00
CA TRP A 316 -11.81 21.18 2.60
C TRP A 316 -13.13 21.93 2.80
N GLY A 317 -14.11 21.69 1.92
CA GLY A 317 -15.39 22.38 1.88
C GLY A 317 -16.58 21.45 2.14
N GLU A 318 -17.79 21.99 2.02
CA GLU A 318 -19.02 21.18 2.10
C GLU A 318 -19.03 20.11 0.99
N PRO A 319 -19.34 18.85 1.31
CA PRO A 319 -19.48 17.79 0.31
C PRO A 319 -20.61 18.07 -0.69
N TYR A 320 -20.43 17.63 -1.94
CA TYR A 320 -21.52 17.65 -2.93
C TYR A 320 -22.63 16.63 -2.60
N GLN A 321 -22.28 15.56 -1.89
CA GLN A 321 -23.18 14.46 -1.54
C GLN A 321 -23.84 14.69 -0.19
N VAL A 322 -24.95 13.98 0.04
CA VAL A 322 -25.61 13.97 1.36
C VAL A 322 -24.82 13.05 2.29
N LEU A 323 -24.12 13.65 3.25
CA LEU A 323 -23.26 13.00 4.24
C LEU A 323 -23.50 13.61 5.63
N PRO A 324 -23.00 13.00 6.72
CA PRO A 324 -23.20 13.55 8.05
C PRO A 324 -22.63 14.96 8.21
N ASP A 325 -23.35 15.80 8.97
CA ASP A 325 -22.94 17.17 9.27
C ASP A 325 -21.51 17.23 9.82
N GLY A 326 -20.69 18.14 9.26
CA GLY A 326 -19.28 18.28 9.62
C GLY A 326 -18.33 17.42 8.78
N SER A 327 -18.82 16.60 7.85
CA SER A 327 -17.99 15.98 6.81
C SER A 327 -17.38 17.07 5.91
N LEU A 328 -16.16 16.85 5.42
CA LEU A 328 -15.48 17.82 4.55
C LEU A 328 -14.95 17.15 3.28
N GLN A 329 -15.15 17.78 2.14
CA GLN A 329 -14.69 17.30 0.84
C GLN A 329 -13.51 18.13 0.33
N CYS A 330 -12.47 17.44 -0.12
CA CYS A 330 -11.26 18.06 -0.62
C CYS A 330 -11.45 18.61 -2.05
N GLN A 331 -10.93 19.82 -2.28
CA GLN A 331 -11.03 20.55 -3.55
C GLN A 331 -9.67 20.70 -4.24
N ILE A 332 -8.70 19.83 -3.93
CA ILE A 332 -7.31 19.93 -4.40
C ILE A 332 -7.00 18.80 -5.39
N SER A 333 -6.61 19.17 -6.61
CA SER A 333 -6.32 18.23 -7.71
C SER A 333 -4.82 17.95 -7.91
N ASP A 334 -3.94 18.86 -7.52
CA ASP A 334 -2.51 18.80 -7.86
C ASP A 334 -1.67 17.99 -6.87
N ILE A 335 -2.20 16.86 -6.42
CA ILE A 335 -1.58 15.96 -5.44
C ILE A 335 -1.39 14.59 -6.08
N ARG A 336 -0.16 14.07 -5.99
CA ARG A 336 0.21 12.67 -6.27
C ARG A 336 0.48 11.99 -4.94
N TRP A 337 -0.60 11.48 -4.35
CA TRP A 337 -0.57 10.98 -3.00
C TRP A 337 -0.06 9.54 -2.97
N ASN A 338 0.76 9.25 -1.97
CA ASN A 338 1.31 7.91 -1.81
C ASN A 338 0.35 7.05 -0.98
N VAL A 339 -0.58 6.40 -1.68
CA VAL A 339 -1.68 5.61 -1.07
C VAL A 339 -1.17 4.28 -0.53
N TRP A 340 -0.25 3.64 -1.27
CA TRP A 340 0.16 2.25 -1.07
C TRP A 340 1.66 2.06 -0.91
N GLY A 341 2.46 3.12 -1.06
CA GLY A 341 3.91 3.07 -0.91
C GLY A 341 4.34 3.52 0.48
N ILE A 342 5.60 3.91 0.60
CA ILE A 342 6.17 4.38 1.88
C ILE A 342 6.70 5.79 1.69
N ARG A 343 6.46 6.62 2.71
CA ARG A 343 7.02 7.97 2.83
C ARG A 343 7.84 8.11 4.10
N THR A 344 8.64 9.16 4.16
CA THR A 344 9.45 9.52 5.32
C THR A 344 8.59 9.66 6.58
N GLU A 345 7.40 10.25 6.46
CA GLU A 345 6.43 10.39 7.54
C GLU A 345 6.07 9.04 8.16
N THR A 346 5.94 7.98 7.34
CA THR A 346 5.64 6.62 7.83
C THR A 346 6.68 6.17 8.85
N MET A 347 7.97 6.43 8.58
CA MET A 347 9.04 6.04 9.49
C MET A 347 9.07 6.88 10.77
N TYR A 348 8.77 8.18 10.68
CA TYR A 348 8.68 9.02 11.88
C TYR A 348 7.56 8.55 12.82
N TYR A 349 6.37 8.27 12.29
CA TYR A 349 5.26 7.76 13.11
C TYR A 349 5.49 6.33 13.61
N LEU A 350 6.13 5.47 12.82
CA LEU A 350 6.52 4.12 13.25
C LEU A 350 7.52 4.20 14.41
N ALA A 351 8.58 5.00 14.25
CA ALA A 351 9.58 5.20 15.28
C ALA A 351 8.96 5.83 16.54
N ALA A 352 8.04 6.78 16.36
CA ALA A 352 7.30 7.40 17.45
C ALA A 352 6.58 6.37 18.32
N GLU A 353 5.80 5.49 17.69
CA GLU A 353 5.03 4.46 18.38
C GLU A 353 5.96 3.47 19.11
N CYS A 354 7.02 3.00 18.44
CA CYS A 354 7.99 2.11 19.07
C CYS A 354 8.64 2.76 20.30
N MET A 355 9.04 4.03 20.21
CA MET A 355 9.65 4.75 21.34
C MET A 355 8.67 4.95 22.51
N ILE A 356 7.40 5.29 22.24
CA ILE A 356 6.37 5.44 23.28
C ILE A 356 6.18 4.11 24.03
N ARG A 357 6.06 3.00 23.31
CA ARG A 357 5.90 1.65 23.87
C ARG A 357 7.12 1.18 24.67
N GLN A 358 8.30 1.67 24.35
CA GLN A 358 9.53 1.42 25.12
C GLN A 358 9.66 2.34 26.36
N GLY A 359 8.66 3.18 26.64
CA GLY A 359 8.66 4.14 27.75
C GLY A 359 9.36 5.46 27.46
N ASN A 360 9.93 5.64 26.26
CA ASN A 360 10.49 6.91 25.81
C ASN A 360 9.40 7.82 25.21
N ILE A 361 8.44 8.22 26.05
CA ILE A 361 7.27 9.02 25.64
C ILE A 361 7.71 10.34 25.01
N GLN A 362 8.65 11.06 25.63
CA GLN A 362 9.13 12.33 25.11
C GLN A 362 9.80 12.18 23.74
N GLY A 363 10.67 11.16 23.59
CA GLY A 363 11.34 10.89 22.33
C GLY A 363 10.37 10.49 21.22
N GLY A 364 9.36 9.68 21.53
CA GLY A 364 8.36 9.27 20.55
C GLY A 364 7.45 10.42 20.12
N LEU A 365 6.93 11.22 21.06
CA LEU A 365 6.16 12.42 20.72
C LEU A 365 6.99 13.46 19.96
N ALA A 366 8.31 13.53 20.21
CA ALA A 366 9.19 14.39 19.43
C ALA A 366 9.29 13.96 17.95
N GLN A 367 9.13 12.68 17.62
CA GLN A 367 9.06 12.23 16.22
C GLN A 367 7.73 12.64 15.56
N VAL A 368 6.61 12.55 16.29
CA VAL A 368 5.31 13.07 15.82
C VAL A 368 5.41 14.57 15.55
N ASP A 369 6.04 15.31 16.47
CA ASP A 369 6.19 16.76 16.37
C ASP A 369 7.06 17.20 15.18
N ARG A 370 8.02 16.38 14.73
CA ARG A 370 8.77 16.68 13.50
C ARG A 370 7.87 16.78 12.28
N VAL A 371 6.90 15.87 12.15
CA VAL A 371 5.92 15.92 11.06
C VAL A 371 4.97 17.10 11.26
N ARG A 372 4.40 17.24 12.47
CA ARG A 372 3.45 18.32 12.78
C ARG A 372 4.02 19.73 12.55
N ALA A 373 5.31 19.94 12.80
CA ALA A 373 5.98 21.20 12.51
C ALA A 373 5.91 21.63 11.04
N MET A 374 5.81 20.65 10.13
CA MET A 374 5.69 20.85 8.68
C MET A 374 4.24 20.91 8.19
N ARG A 375 3.26 20.77 9.10
CA ARG A 375 1.81 20.73 8.79
C ARG A 375 1.07 21.91 9.39
N ILE A 376 1.50 22.40 10.55
CA ILE A 376 0.73 23.33 11.37
C ILE A 376 1.54 24.61 11.63
N ASP A 377 0.96 25.76 11.30
CA ASP A 377 1.50 27.07 11.64
C ASP A 377 1.39 27.34 13.15
N ASN A 378 2.48 27.79 13.78
CA ASN A 378 2.54 28.03 15.24
C ASN A 378 2.11 26.81 16.09
N TYR A 379 2.47 25.60 15.65
CA TYR A 379 2.13 24.36 16.35
C TYR A 379 2.66 24.32 17.79
N THR A 380 1.93 23.64 18.68
CA THR A 380 2.40 23.32 20.03
C THR A 380 2.94 21.89 20.06
N PRO A 381 4.22 21.68 20.41
CA PRO A 381 4.80 20.34 20.49
C PRO A 381 4.13 19.48 21.57
N PHE A 382 3.75 18.26 21.21
CA PHE A 382 3.27 17.25 22.15
C PHE A 382 4.38 16.80 23.11
N ALA A 383 5.63 16.76 22.66
CA ALA A 383 6.78 16.36 23.48
C ALA A 383 6.95 17.25 24.73
N ASN A 384 6.49 18.49 24.70
CA ASN A 384 6.51 19.39 25.87
C ASN A 384 5.55 18.95 26.99
N GLN A 385 4.56 18.11 26.66
CA GLN A 385 3.57 17.59 27.61
C GLN A 385 3.96 16.21 28.16
N ALA A 386 5.03 15.60 27.65
CA ALA A 386 5.40 14.21 27.89
C ALA A 386 5.49 13.80 29.37
N SER A 387 5.99 14.67 30.25
CA SER A 387 6.16 14.38 31.67
C SER A 387 4.84 14.10 32.43
N GLY A 388 3.69 14.49 31.86
CA GLY A 388 2.38 14.28 32.46
C GLY A 388 1.56 13.15 31.82
N LEU A 389 2.11 12.44 30.83
CA LEU A 389 1.36 11.47 30.03
C LEU A 389 1.72 10.03 30.41
N THR A 390 0.70 9.18 30.45
CA THR A 390 0.86 7.72 30.36
C THR A 390 1.12 7.29 28.91
N GLU A 391 1.58 6.06 28.72
CA GLU A 391 1.73 5.46 27.37
C GLU A 391 0.43 5.56 26.57
N LYS A 392 -0.71 5.18 27.15
CA LYS A 392 -2.02 5.24 26.49
C LYS A 392 -2.41 6.66 26.06
N GLN A 393 -2.13 7.67 26.88
CA GLN A 393 -2.41 9.07 26.54
C GLN A 393 -1.48 9.58 25.43
N ALA A 394 -0.19 9.22 25.47
CA ALA A 394 0.76 9.57 24.43
C ALA A 394 0.42 8.88 23.10
N MET A 395 0.02 7.61 23.17
CA MET A 395 -0.47 6.85 22.01
C MET A 395 -1.72 7.48 21.42
N LYS A 396 -2.66 7.99 22.22
CA LYS A 396 -3.83 8.70 21.70
C LYS A 396 -3.44 9.94 20.89
N LEU A 397 -2.50 10.76 21.38
CA LEU A 397 -1.98 11.91 20.63
C LEU A 397 -1.32 11.49 19.30
N LEU A 398 -0.54 10.41 19.32
CA LEU A 398 0.07 9.84 18.12
C LEU A 398 -0.99 9.33 17.13
N GLN A 399 -1.95 8.54 17.61
CA GLN A 399 -3.02 7.93 16.81
C GLN A 399 -3.85 8.99 16.11
N ASP A 400 -4.24 10.05 16.81
CA ASP A 400 -5.04 11.14 16.25
C ASP A 400 -4.26 11.94 15.19
N ALA A 401 -2.99 12.26 15.45
CA ALA A 401 -2.14 12.95 14.46
C ALA A 401 -1.86 12.07 13.24
N LYS A 402 -1.60 10.78 13.46
CA LYS A 402 -1.35 9.79 12.40
C LYS A 402 -2.57 9.60 11.51
N ARG A 403 -3.77 9.53 12.12
CA ARG A 403 -5.04 9.38 11.42
C ARG A 403 -5.24 10.46 10.34
N VAL A 404 -4.89 11.71 10.66
CA VAL A 404 -4.96 12.84 9.72
C VAL A 404 -3.81 12.82 8.70
N GLU A 405 -2.58 12.52 9.13
CA GLU A 405 -1.42 12.50 8.21
C GLU A 405 -1.55 11.48 7.08
N PHE A 406 -2.21 10.36 7.37
CA PHE A 406 -2.31 9.19 6.49
C PHE A 406 -3.69 8.97 5.89
N ILE A 407 -4.53 10.02 5.84
CA ILE A 407 -5.78 9.99 5.09
C ILE A 407 -5.51 9.47 3.67
N ASN A 408 -6.39 8.59 3.19
CA ASN A 408 -6.32 7.96 1.88
C ASN A 408 -5.08 7.10 1.70
N THR A 409 -4.67 6.38 2.75
CA THR A 409 -3.59 5.41 2.66
C THR A 409 -3.97 4.11 3.34
N ILE A 410 -3.27 3.03 2.99
CA ILE A 410 -3.46 1.73 3.64
C ILE A 410 -2.98 1.71 5.11
N GLU A 411 -2.24 2.74 5.56
CA GLU A 411 -1.66 2.84 6.91
C GLU A 411 -2.72 2.81 7.99
N ASN A 412 -3.75 3.66 7.85
CA ASN A 412 -4.84 3.79 8.82
C ASN A 412 -5.53 2.45 9.08
N PHE A 413 -5.79 1.70 8.01
CA PHE A 413 -6.39 0.38 8.09
C PHE A 413 -5.47 -0.64 8.76
N CYS A 414 -4.20 -0.71 8.34
CA CYS A 414 -3.23 -1.63 8.92
C CYS A 414 -2.97 -1.34 10.41
N ASP A 415 -2.88 -0.06 10.80
CA ASP A 415 -2.68 0.33 12.19
C ASP A 415 -3.91 0.04 13.04
N ARG A 416 -5.11 0.38 12.57
CA ARG A 416 -6.34 0.10 13.31
C ARG A 416 -6.50 -1.40 13.55
N LYS A 417 -6.25 -2.21 12.53
CA LYS A 417 -6.31 -3.67 12.62
C LYS A 417 -5.29 -4.24 13.61
N ARG A 418 -4.07 -3.69 13.63
CA ARG A 418 -3.04 -4.04 14.61
C ARG A 418 -3.45 -3.64 16.03
N TRP A 419 -3.85 -2.39 16.25
CA TRP A 419 -4.29 -1.90 17.56
C TRP A 419 -5.53 -2.66 18.08
N ASN A 420 -6.44 -3.08 17.21
CA ASN A 420 -7.59 -3.91 17.58
C ASN A 420 -7.19 -5.29 18.12
N SER A 421 -6.01 -5.81 17.75
CA SER A 421 -5.46 -7.05 18.29
C SER A 421 -4.72 -6.88 19.62
N GLU A 422 -4.68 -5.65 20.17
CA GLU A 422 -3.98 -5.30 21.40
C GLU A 422 -5.01 -4.77 22.42
N PRO A 423 -5.33 -5.50 23.51
CA PRO A 423 -6.40 -5.14 24.44
C PRO A 423 -6.34 -3.70 24.99
N GLU A 424 -5.13 -3.15 25.15
CA GLU A 424 -4.89 -1.80 25.66
C GLU A 424 -5.35 -0.70 24.69
N TYR A 425 -5.34 -0.99 23.38
CA TYR A 425 -5.57 -0.08 22.26
C TYR A 425 -6.83 -0.42 21.45
N ALA A 426 -7.42 -1.59 21.66
CA ALA A 426 -8.63 -2.02 20.98
C ALA A 426 -9.80 -1.07 21.29
N GLU A 427 -10.52 -0.68 20.24
CA GLU A 427 -11.60 0.31 20.33
C GLU A 427 -12.73 -0.05 19.36
N THR A 428 -13.97 -0.01 19.85
CA THR A 428 -15.16 -0.04 19.00
C THR A 428 -15.29 1.30 18.30
N ILE A 429 -15.32 1.29 16.96
CA ILE A 429 -15.57 2.50 16.18
C ILE A 429 -17.08 2.67 16.03
N THR A 430 -17.58 3.85 16.38
CA THR A 430 -18.99 4.22 16.18
C THR A 430 -19.07 5.31 15.11
N ARG A 431 -19.95 5.09 14.14
CA ARG A 431 -20.30 6.06 13.10
C ARG A 431 -21.72 6.53 13.32
N ASP A 432 -21.93 7.84 13.41
CA ASP A 432 -23.26 8.44 13.41
C ASP A 432 -23.64 8.88 11.99
N LEU A 433 -24.68 8.28 11.42
CA LEU A 433 -25.24 8.66 10.12
C LEU A 433 -26.44 9.59 10.26
N GLY A 434 -26.86 9.92 11.48
CA GLY A 434 -28.05 10.72 11.75
C GLY A 434 -29.35 9.90 11.74
N PRO A 435 -30.43 10.40 12.37
CA PRO A 435 -31.67 9.65 12.60
C PRO A 435 -32.39 9.27 11.29
N GLU A 436 -32.23 10.04 10.23
CA GLU A 436 -32.83 9.76 8.91
C GLU A 436 -32.19 8.55 8.21
N TYR A 437 -30.97 8.18 8.62
CA TYR A 437 -30.17 7.12 8.00
C TYR A 437 -29.88 5.95 8.97
N GLY A 438 -30.72 5.81 10.00
CA GLY A 438 -30.66 4.71 10.98
C GLY A 438 -29.82 4.97 12.23
N GLY A 439 -29.34 6.21 12.41
CA GLY A 439 -28.62 6.63 13.62
C GLY A 439 -27.17 6.14 13.64
N THR A 440 -26.78 5.49 14.73
CA THR A 440 -25.40 5.06 14.96
C THR A 440 -25.17 3.60 14.59
N TYR A 441 -24.08 3.33 13.88
CA TYR A 441 -23.58 1.99 13.58
C TYR A 441 -22.23 1.80 14.26
N SER A 442 -21.89 0.58 14.67
CA SER A 442 -20.61 0.31 15.34
C SER A 442 -19.94 -0.96 14.85
N ILE A 443 -18.61 -0.93 14.77
CA ILE A 443 -17.77 -2.10 14.46
C ILE A 443 -16.88 -2.41 15.66
N SER A 444 -16.89 -3.67 16.08
CA SER A 444 -16.04 -4.14 17.17
C SER A 444 -14.61 -4.44 16.69
N PRO A 445 -13.62 -4.46 17.60
CA PRO A 445 -12.24 -4.83 17.28
C PRO A 445 -12.08 -6.22 16.65
N ASP A 446 -12.96 -7.17 16.98
CA ASP A 446 -12.93 -8.57 16.55
C ASP A 446 -13.82 -8.87 15.33
N SER A 447 -14.46 -7.85 14.76
CA SER A 447 -15.35 -7.99 13.60
C SER A 447 -14.67 -8.67 12.40
N PRO A 448 -15.34 -9.60 11.70
CA PRO A 448 -14.83 -10.19 10.45
C PRO A 448 -14.69 -9.17 9.31
N LEU A 449 -15.27 -7.97 9.42
CA LEU A 449 -15.13 -6.92 8.41
C LEU A 449 -13.70 -6.41 8.26
N TRP A 450 -12.85 -6.58 9.30
CA TRP A 450 -11.41 -6.26 9.25
C TRP A 450 -10.61 -7.15 8.29
N VAL A 451 -11.23 -8.20 7.75
CA VAL A 451 -10.66 -9.07 6.73
C VAL A 451 -11.50 -8.96 5.46
N PHE A 452 -10.86 -8.50 4.38
CA PHE A 452 -11.52 -8.38 3.08
C PHE A 452 -11.60 -9.75 2.40
N PRO A 453 -12.69 -10.04 1.68
CA PRO A 453 -12.84 -11.29 0.96
C PRO A 453 -11.83 -11.41 -0.18
N PHE A 454 -11.30 -12.63 -0.37
CA PHE A 454 -10.70 -12.96 -1.65
C PHE A 454 -11.75 -12.87 -2.75
N PRO A 455 -11.39 -12.32 -3.93
CA PRO A 455 -12.34 -12.22 -5.01
C PRO A 455 -12.72 -13.61 -5.54
N GLN A 456 -13.97 -13.79 -5.94
CA GLN A 456 -14.50 -15.08 -6.40
C GLN A 456 -13.70 -15.65 -7.57
N ASN A 457 -13.28 -14.80 -8.51
CA ASN A 457 -12.48 -15.24 -9.64
C ASN A 457 -11.18 -15.94 -9.19
N ALA A 458 -10.49 -15.44 -8.16
CA ALA A 458 -9.28 -16.06 -7.63
C ALA A 458 -9.59 -17.41 -6.94
N VAL A 459 -10.65 -17.48 -6.14
CA VAL A 459 -11.07 -18.71 -5.43
C VAL A 459 -11.52 -19.79 -6.42
N LEU A 460 -12.19 -19.42 -7.50
CA LEU A 460 -12.67 -20.36 -8.52
C LEU A 460 -11.53 -21.05 -9.29
N TYR A 461 -10.43 -20.34 -9.53
CA TYR A 461 -9.27 -20.89 -10.26
C TYR A 461 -8.19 -21.51 -9.36
N ASN A 462 -8.29 -21.34 -8.03
CA ASN A 462 -7.34 -21.89 -7.08
C ASN A 462 -8.07 -22.58 -5.91
N PRO A 463 -8.23 -23.92 -5.94
CA PRO A 463 -9.01 -24.64 -4.94
C PRO A 463 -8.39 -24.61 -3.53
N SER A 464 -7.09 -24.30 -3.40
CA SER A 464 -6.45 -24.07 -2.10
C SER A 464 -6.84 -22.73 -1.45
N LEU A 465 -7.34 -21.76 -2.23
CA LEU A 465 -7.63 -20.41 -1.77
C LEU A 465 -9.03 -20.34 -1.14
N THR A 466 -9.15 -20.77 0.11
CA THR A 466 -10.39 -20.57 0.89
C THR A 466 -10.45 -19.15 1.51
N GLN A 467 -11.65 -18.65 1.81
CA GLN A 467 -11.82 -17.37 2.52
C GLN A 467 -11.18 -17.42 3.93
N ASN A 468 -10.81 -16.26 4.48
CA ASN A 468 -10.07 -16.13 5.75
C ASN A 468 -10.88 -15.51 6.90
N TYR A 469 -12.16 -15.23 6.70
CA TYR A 469 -13.04 -14.62 7.70
C TYR A 469 -14.22 -15.50 8.05
#